data_AF-A0A8I0J1Q4-F1
#
_entry.id   AF-A0A8I0J1Q4-F1
#
_cell.length_a   1.000
_cell.length_b   1.000
_cell.length_c   1.000
_cell.angle_alpha   90.00
_cell.angle_beta   90.00
_cell.angle_gamma   90.00
#
_symmetry.space_group_name_H-M   'P 1'
#
loop_
_entity.id
_entity.type
_entity.pdbx_description
1 polymer ?
#
loop_
_entity_poly.entity_id
_entity_poly.type
_entity_poly.pdbx_seq_one_letter_code
_entity_poly.pdbx_strand_id
1 'polypeptide(L)'
;KGRVERMNRTLQDRLVKELRLAGIDDMEAGNRFLPGFIEHYNARFAIVPARPDDLHRPLNLAPDRLRDVLCKREQRYVGSQLTFSFERQRIMLEETEVTRGLAGRYVETYAYADGRLDVRWKGHSLPYQMFDKDQRVTHAAITENKRLGDVLAYIKERQEQQTQPAVKTNSEKNGYKPRGRKPGKRTDFMNDPVVIARREQALSRLDAAE
;
A
#
# COMPACT_ATOMS: atom_id res chain seq x y z
N LYS A 1 14.86 -13.59 22.62
CA LYS A 1 14.95 -12.49 21.63
C LYS A 1 16.12 -12.64 20.61
N GLY A 2 17.10 -13.53 20.83
CA GLY A 2 18.32 -13.59 20.00
C GLY A 2 18.25 -14.18 18.59
N ARG A 3 17.16 -14.86 18.17
CA ARG A 3 17.01 -15.34 16.78
C ARG A 3 16.74 -14.19 15.81
N VAL A 4 15.75 -13.36 16.15
CA VAL A 4 15.36 -12.17 15.38
C VAL A 4 16.48 -11.13 15.35
N GLU A 5 17.16 -10.90 16.49
CA GLU A 5 18.27 -9.94 16.56
C GLU A 5 19.48 -10.35 15.72
N ARG A 6 19.83 -11.65 15.70
CA ARG A 6 20.91 -12.16 14.84
C ARG A 6 20.57 -12.04 13.36
N MET A 7 19.33 -12.40 12.98
CA MET A 7 18.86 -12.26 11.61
C MET A 7 18.85 -10.80 11.15
N ASN A 8 18.41 -9.86 12.01
CA ASN A 8 18.37 -8.44 11.65
C ASN A 8 19.77 -7.84 11.40
N ARG A 9 20.82 -8.31 12.09
CA ARG A 9 22.20 -7.84 11.86
C ARG A 9 22.74 -8.22 10.48
N THR A 10 22.33 -9.35 9.94
CA THR A 10 22.83 -9.86 8.65
C THR A 10 21.88 -9.59 7.50
N LEU A 11 20.58 -9.75 7.71
CA LEU A 11 19.57 -9.66 6.66
C LEU A 11 19.30 -8.20 6.24
N GLN A 12 19.09 -7.29 7.19
CA GLN A 12 18.63 -5.93 6.87
C GLN A 12 19.67 -5.11 6.10
N ASP A 13 20.94 -5.21 6.48
CA ASP A 13 22.01 -4.48 5.78
C ASP A 13 22.36 -5.12 4.43
N ARG A 14 22.28 -6.45 4.31
CA ARG A 14 22.59 -7.16 3.06
C ARG A 14 21.50 -7.00 2.02
N LEU A 15 20.23 -7.17 2.39
CA LEU A 15 19.11 -7.07 1.44
C LEU A 15 19.12 -5.72 0.72
N VAL A 16 19.33 -4.62 1.44
CA VAL A 16 19.39 -3.28 0.84
C VAL A 16 20.57 -3.14 -0.13
N LYS A 17 21.73 -3.74 0.20
CA LYS A 17 22.93 -3.71 -0.67
C LYS A 17 22.74 -4.56 -1.92
N GLU A 18 22.14 -5.73 -1.79
CA GLU A 18 21.88 -6.67 -2.88
C GLU A 18 20.81 -6.11 -3.85
N LEU A 19 19.73 -5.52 -3.32
CA LEU A 19 18.75 -4.78 -4.15
C LEU A 19 19.43 -3.65 -4.94
N ARG A 20 20.34 -2.92 -4.30
CA ARG A 20 21.10 -1.85 -4.96
C ARG A 20 22.12 -2.37 -5.98
N LEU A 21 22.74 -3.52 -5.73
CA LEU A 21 23.64 -4.17 -6.69
C LEU A 21 22.89 -4.67 -7.92
N ALA A 22 21.67 -5.18 -7.71
CA ALA A 22 20.76 -5.59 -8.78
C ALA A 22 20.09 -4.40 -9.51
N GLY A 23 20.36 -3.15 -9.12
CA GLY A 23 19.78 -1.97 -9.76
C GLY A 23 18.27 -1.83 -9.56
N ILE A 24 17.69 -2.46 -8.52
CA ILE A 24 16.25 -2.47 -8.27
C ILE A 24 15.82 -1.17 -7.58
N ASP A 25 14.90 -0.45 -8.20
CA ASP A 25 14.34 0.80 -7.69
C ASP A 25 12.80 0.81 -7.57
N ASP A 26 12.13 -0.25 -8.03
CA ASP A 26 10.68 -0.42 -7.94
C ASP A 26 10.25 -1.60 -7.03
N MET A 27 9.02 -1.51 -6.53
CA MET A 27 8.46 -2.50 -5.60
C MET A 27 8.23 -3.87 -6.25
N GLU A 28 7.87 -3.91 -7.53
CA GLU A 28 7.54 -5.14 -8.24
C GLU A 28 8.79 -5.97 -8.50
N ALA A 29 9.86 -5.34 -9.00
CA ALA A 29 11.17 -5.94 -9.15
C ALA A 29 11.74 -6.38 -7.81
N GLY A 30 11.56 -5.58 -6.74
CA GLY A 30 11.91 -5.98 -5.38
C GLY A 30 11.20 -7.27 -4.96
N ASN A 31 9.89 -7.35 -5.15
CA ASN A 31 9.11 -8.54 -4.81
C ASN A 31 9.53 -9.78 -5.63
N ARG A 32 9.88 -9.61 -6.91
CA ARG A 32 10.42 -10.70 -7.74
C ARG A 32 11.80 -11.17 -7.30
N PHE A 33 12.63 -10.27 -6.76
CA PHE A 33 13.98 -10.58 -6.30
C PHE A 33 14.02 -11.37 -4.99
N LEU A 34 13.06 -11.14 -4.09
CA LEU A 34 13.07 -11.69 -2.73
C LEU A 34 13.18 -13.22 -2.65
N PRO A 35 12.45 -14.04 -3.43
CA PRO A 35 12.55 -15.50 -3.33
C PRO A 35 13.99 -16.00 -3.55
N GLY A 36 14.65 -15.59 -4.65
CA GLY A 36 16.02 -16.00 -4.95
C GLY A 36 17.04 -15.47 -3.93
N PHE A 37 16.84 -14.25 -3.43
CA PHE A 37 17.67 -13.72 -2.35
C PHE A 37 17.55 -14.55 -1.06
N ILE A 38 16.33 -14.96 -0.69
CA ILE A 38 16.10 -15.78 0.51
C ILE A 38 16.80 -17.13 0.38
N GLU A 39 16.73 -17.77 -0.79
CA GLU A 39 17.44 -19.03 -1.05
C GLU A 39 18.96 -18.88 -0.87
N HIS A 40 19.56 -17.88 -1.53
CA HIS A 40 21.00 -17.62 -1.43
C HIS A 40 21.44 -17.22 -0.02
N TYR A 41 20.62 -16.42 0.67
CA TYR A 41 20.86 -16.03 2.04
C TYR A 41 20.83 -17.26 2.97
N ASN A 42 19.82 -18.12 2.84
CA ASN A 42 19.69 -19.32 3.66
C ASN A 42 20.84 -20.31 3.39
N ALA A 43 21.29 -20.46 2.15
CA ALA A 43 22.44 -21.29 1.82
C ALA A 43 23.72 -20.88 2.58
N ARG A 44 23.87 -19.58 2.87
CA ARG A 44 25.06 -19.03 3.55
C ARG A 44 24.93 -18.94 5.07
N PHE A 45 23.72 -18.69 5.57
CA PHE A 45 23.51 -18.29 6.98
C PHE A 45 22.51 -19.14 7.75
N ALA A 46 21.77 -20.03 7.10
CA ALA A 46 20.84 -20.91 7.82
C ALA A 46 21.64 -21.89 8.70
N ILE A 47 21.16 -22.07 9.94
CA ILE A 47 21.69 -23.05 10.88
C ILE A 47 20.58 -24.04 11.16
N VAL A 48 20.87 -25.32 10.99
CA VAL A 48 19.94 -26.41 11.30
C VAL A 48 19.59 -26.36 12.79
N PRO A 49 18.30 -26.42 13.16
CA PRO A 49 17.91 -26.39 14.56
C PRO A 49 18.45 -27.62 15.29
N ALA A 50 18.90 -27.43 16.54
CA ALA A 50 19.41 -28.53 17.36
C ALA A 50 18.35 -29.60 17.68
N ARG A 51 17.06 -29.21 17.65
CA ARG A 51 15.91 -30.12 17.77
C ARG A 51 14.96 -29.81 16.61
N PRO A 52 14.60 -30.80 15.77
CA PRO A 52 13.76 -30.59 14.60
C PRO A 52 12.27 -30.47 14.96
N ASP A 53 11.89 -30.76 16.20
CA ASP A 53 10.51 -30.80 16.65
C ASP A 53 9.82 -29.43 16.46
N ASP A 54 8.63 -29.45 15.86
CA ASP A 54 7.79 -28.27 15.79
C ASP A 54 7.11 -28.03 17.15
N LEU A 55 7.60 -27.03 17.87
CA LEU A 55 7.07 -26.62 19.17
C LEU A 55 6.10 -25.42 19.06
N HIS A 56 5.71 -25.01 17.85
CA HIS A 56 4.74 -23.94 17.68
C HIS A 56 3.36 -24.40 18.14
N ARG A 57 2.60 -23.48 18.74
CA ARG A 57 1.20 -23.75 19.10
C ARG A 57 0.36 -23.74 17.82
N PRO A 58 -0.50 -24.74 17.61
CA PRO A 58 -1.43 -24.72 16.49
C PRO A 58 -2.35 -23.51 16.61
N LEU A 59 -2.70 -22.94 15.45
CA LEU A 59 -3.59 -21.79 15.38
C LEU A 59 -5.03 -22.24 15.66
N ASN A 60 -5.51 -22.00 16.89
CA ASN A 60 -6.89 -22.28 17.28
C ASN A 60 -7.83 -21.12 16.90
N LEU A 61 -7.77 -20.65 15.66
CA LEU A 61 -8.63 -19.59 15.14
C LEU A 61 -9.32 -20.10 13.88
N ALA A 62 -10.58 -19.71 13.69
CA ALA A 62 -11.26 -19.93 12.43
C ALA A 62 -10.46 -19.26 11.29
N PRO A 63 -10.39 -19.88 10.09
CA PRO A 63 -9.55 -19.39 8.98
C PRO A 63 -9.74 -17.90 8.65
N ASP A 64 -10.98 -17.40 8.73
CA ASP A 64 -11.31 -16.02 8.39
C ASP A 64 -10.96 -15.00 9.49
N ARG A 65 -10.80 -15.46 10.73
CA ARG A 65 -10.55 -14.56 11.87
C ARG A 65 -9.19 -13.86 11.77
N LEU A 66 -8.20 -14.51 11.15
CA LEU A 66 -6.89 -13.88 10.95
C LEU A 66 -6.97 -12.69 9.98
N ARG A 67 -7.83 -12.78 8.96
CA ARG A 67 -8.05 -11.69 7.99
C ARG A 67 -8.64 -10.47 8.69
N ASP A 68 -9.60 -10.67 9.59
CA ASP A 68 -10.19 -9.59 10.39
C ASP A 68 -9.17 -8.95 11.36
N VAL A 69 -8.22 -9.73 11.88
CA VAL A 69 -7.17 -9.21 12.78
C VAL A 69 -6.11 -8.41 12.02
N LEU A 70 -5.74 -8.84 10.81
CA LEU A 70 -4.67 -8.22 10.02
C LEU A 70 -5.15 -7.11 9.08
N CYS A 71 -6.46 -6.91 8.94
CA CYS A 71 -7.00 -5.84 8.12
C CYS A 71 -6.77 -4.46 8.75
N LYS A 72 -6.80 -3.42 7.90
CA LYS A 72 -6.71 -2.04 8.34
C LYS A 72 -8.07 -1.60 8.87
N ARG A 73 -8.12 -1.31 10.18
CA ARG A 73 -9.34 -0.87 10.88
C ARG A 73 -9.32 0.62 11.14
N GLU A 74 -10.37 1.32 10.72
CA GLU A 74 -10.53 2.76 10.97
C GLU A 74 -11.95 3.10 11.39
N GLN A 75 -12.12 4.09 12.26
CA GLN A 75 -13.44 4.63 12.58
C GLN A 75 -13.79 5.80 11.66
N ARG A 76 -15.01 5.78 11.11
CA ARG A 76 -15.51 6.78 10.18
C ARG A 76 -16.83 7.36 10.69
N TYR A 77 -16.90 8.69 10.68
CA TYR A 77 -18.10 9.42 11.04
C TYR A 77 -19.12 9.38 9.90
N VAL A 78 -20.34 8.99 10.21
CA VAL A 78 -21.46 8.91 9.26
C VAL A 78 -22.21 10.24 9.26
N GLY A 79 -22.26 10.89 8.10
CA GLY A 79 -23.00 12.14 7.92
C GLY A 79 -24.52 11.95 7.97
N SER A 80 -25.26 13.05 7.89
CA SER A 80 -26.73 13.05 7.90
C SER A 80 -27.37 12.25 6.75
N GLN A 81 -26.69 12.16 5.61
CA GLN A 81 -27.12 11.40 4.44
C GLN A 81 -26.66 9.93 4.46
N LEU A 82 -26.27 9.40 5.62
CA LEU A 82 -25.68 8.06 5.76
C LEU A 82 -24.44 7.81 4.90
N THR A 83 -23.69 8.89 4.61
CA THR A 83 -22.45 8.81 3.81
C THR A 83 -21.21 9.15 4.62
N PHE A 84 -20.08 8.56 4.22
CA PHE A 84 -18.75 8.94 4.68
C PHE A 84 -17.73 8.79 3.55
N SER A 85 -16.51 9.30 3.75
CA SER A 85 -15.43 9.18 2.76
C SER A 85 -14.40 8.16 3.21
N PHE A 86 -13.97 7.29 2.29
CA PHE A 86 -12.93 6.30 2.49
C PHE A 86 -12.08 6.24 1.23
N GLU A 87 -10.75 6.41 1.35
CA GLU A 87 -9.79 6.33 0.23
C GLU A 87 -10.25 7.02 -1.07
N ARG A 88 -10.69 8.28 -0.95
CA ARG A 88 -11.24 9.16 -2.02
C ARG A 88 -12.61 8.75 -2.56
N GLN A 89 -13.12 7.58 -2.22
CA GLN A 89 -14.46 7.14 -2.55
C GLN A 89 -15.46 7.66 -1.50
N ARG A 90 -16.69 7.89 -1.95
CA ARG A 90 -17.82 8.17 -1.06
C ARG A 90 -18.56 6.86 -0.84
N ILE A 91 -18.70 6.45 0.42
CA ILE A 91 -19.49 5.29 0.78
C ILE A 91 -20.83 5.77 1.29
N MET A 92 -21.90 5.16 0.81
CA MET A 92 -23.28 5.38 1.24
C MET A 92 -23.79 4.09 1.86
N LEU A 93 -24.17 4.13 3.14
CA LEU A 93 -24.82 2.98 3.78
C LEU A 93 -26.23 2.83 3.20
N GLU A 94 -26.64 1.60 2.90
CA GLU A 94 -28.02 1.36 2.47
C GLU A 94 -28.98 1.61 3.64
N GLU A 95 -30.16 2.14 3.35
CA GLU A 95 -31.12 2.51 4.37
C GLU A 95 -31.83 1.27 4.93
N THR A 96 -31.60 1.00 6.21
CA THR A 96 -32.17 -0.11 6.99
C THR A 96 -32.57 0.44 8.36
N GLU A 97 -33.34 -0.33 9.13
CA GLU A 97 -33.74 0.07 10.49
C GLU A 97 -32.52 0.40 11.38
N VAL A 98 -31.41 -0.32 11.19
CA VAL A 98 -30.16 -0.09 11.91
C VAL A 98 -29.46 1.15 11.41
N THR A 99 -29.29 1.29 10.08
CA THR A 99 -28.47 2.38 9.51
C THR A 99 -29.12 3.75 9.63
N ARG A 100 -30.46 3.87 9.67
CA ARG A 100 -31.15 5.15 9.92
C ARG A 100 -30.70 5.82 11.23
N GLY A 101 -30.44 5.02 12.27
CA GLY A 101 -29.95 5.51 13.56
C GLY A 101 -28.45 5.84 13.60
N LEU A 102 -27.71 5.58 12.51
CA LEU A 102 -26.27 5.79 12.44
C LEU A 102 -25.88 7.19 11.96
N ALA A 103 -26.83 8.00 11.49
CA ALA A 103 -26.56 9.40 11.20
C ALA A 103 -25.97 10.11 12.43
N GLY A 104 -24.78 10.69 12.27
CA GLY A 104 -24.04 11.32 13.35
C GLY A 104 -23.28 10.37 14.29
N ARG A 105 -23.15 9.09 13.93
CA ARG A 105 -22.40 8.07 14.68
C ARG A 105 -21.12 7.67 13.96
N TYR A 106 -20.26 6.95 14.65
CA TYR A 106 -19.07 6.33 14.07
C TYR A 106 -19.33 4.86 13.75
N VAL A 107 -18.84 4.43 12.59
CA VAL A 107 -18.79 3.03 12.13
C VAL A 107 -17.35 2.59 11.97
N GLU A 108 -17.11 1.28 12.01
CA GLU A 108 -15.79 0.70 11.76
C GLU A 108 -15.68 0.26 10.30
N THR A 109 -14.57 0.59 9.67
CA THR A 109 -14.22 0.11 8.33
C THR A 109 -13.09 -0.90 8.45
N TYR A 110 -13.21 -2.02 7.74
CA TYR A 110 -12.27 -3.14 7.68
C TYR A 110 -11.79 -3.24 6.24
N ALA A 111 -10.62 -2.66 5.97
CA ALA A 111 -10.00 -2.70 4.64
C ALA A 111 -8.98 -3.86 4.59
N TYR A 112 -9.30 -4.87 3.79
CA TYR A 112 -8.51 -6.08 3.65
C TYR A 112 -7.40 -5.88 2.59
N ALA A 113 -6.33 -6.68 2.69
CA ALA A 113 -5.19 -6.60 1.79
C ALA A 113 -5.51 -6.99 0.33
N ASP A 114 -6.60 -7.72 0.12
CA ASP A 114 -7.14 -8.09 -1.20
C ASP A 114 -7.99 -6.98 -1.84
N GLY A 115 -8.14 -5.84 -1.16
CA GLY A 115 -8.94 -4.69 -1.63
C GLY A 115 -10.41 -4.77 -1.24
N ARG A 116 -10.86 -5.84 -0.58
CA ARG A 116 -12.23 -5.91 -0.04
C ARG A 116 -12.40 -4.89 1.08
N LEU A 117 -13.60 -4.34 1.19
CA LEU A 117 -13.99 -3.46 2.29
C LEU A 117 -15.23 -4.02 2.99
N ASP A 118 -15.23 -3.97 4.31
CA ASP A 118 -16.40 -4.28 5.14
C ASP A 118 -16.66 -3.12 6.10
N VAL A 119 -17.92 -2.76 6.28
CA VAL A 119 -18.33 -1.65 7.14
C VAL A 119 -19.19 -2.24 8.26
N ARG A 120 -18.73 -2.12 9.51
CA ARG A 120 -19.37 -2.74 10.65
C ARG A 120 -19.83 -1.73 11.68
N TRP A 121 -20.95 -2.03 12.33
CA TRP A 121 -21.40 -1.35 13.54
C TRP A 121 -21.74 -2.36 14.62
N LYS A 122 -21.10 -2.22 15.79
CA LYS A 122 -21.20 -3.18 16.91
C LYS A 122 -20.96 -4.64 16.50
N GLY A 123 -20.08 -4.86 15.54
CA GLY A 123 -19.74 -6.19 15.01
C GLY A 123 -20.63 -6.70 13.89
N HIS A 124 -21.70 -6.00 13.52
CA HIS A 124 -22.57 -6.37 12.40
C HIS A 124 -22.15 -5.66 11.12
N SER A 125 -21.97 -6.42 10.04
CA SER A 125 -21.73 -5.87 8.70
C SER A 125 -22.96 -5.12 8.19
N LEU A 126 -22.72 -3.95 7.62
CA LEU A 126 -23.72 -3.06 7.07
C LEU A 126 -23.65 -3.10 5.55
N PRO A 127 -24.80 -3.18 4.86
CA PRO A 127 -24.83 -3.01 3.42
C PRO A 127 -24.46 -1.57 3.04
N TYR A 128 -23.69 -1.42 1.96
CA TYR A 128 -23.25 -0.12 1.47
C TYR A 128 -23.03 -0.14 -0.04
N GLN A 129 -23.08 1.04 -0.63
CA GLN A 129 -22.73 1.30 -2.02
C GLN A 129 -21.55 2.27 -2.08
N MET A 130 -20.63 2.01 -3.01
CA MET A 130 -19.47 2.85 -3.26
C MET A 130 -19.76 3.77 -4.44
N PHE A 131 -19.60 5.06 -4.21
CA PHE A 131 -19.67 6.08 -5.24
C PHE A 131 -18.27 6.64 -5.47
N ASP A 132 -17.77 6.43 -6.69
CA ASP A 132 -16.52 7.04 -7.13
C ASP A 132 -16.77 8.48 -7.56
N LYS A 133 -16.12 9.43 -6.88
CA LYS A 133 -16.22 10.86 -7.23
C LYS A 133 -15.54 11.17 -8.56
N ASP A 134 -14.61 10.32 -8.99
CA ASP A 134 -13.88 10.47 -10.24
C ASP A 134 -14.55 9.69 -11.40
N GLN A 135 -15.78 9.18 -11.20
CA GLN A 135 -16.53 8.47 -12.23
C GLN A 135 -16.75 9.35 -13.47
N ARG A 136 -16.20 8.91 -14.60
CA ARG A 136 -16.41 9.51 -15.92
C ARG A 136 -17.55 8.83 -16.66
N VAL A 137 -18.34 9.60 -17.38
CA VAL A 137 -19.41 9.06 -18.22
C VAL A 137 -18.77 8.32 -19.40
N THR A 138 -19.04 7.02 -19.51
CA THR A 138 -18.56 6.20 -20.64
C THR A 138 -19.54 6.31 -21.82
N HIS A 139 -19.02 6.18 -23.04
CA HIS A 139 -19.79 6.34 -24.28
C HIS A 139 -20.96 5.34 -24.42
N ALA A 140 -20.85 4.15 -23.81
CA ALA A 140 -21.89 3.12 -23.83
C ALA A 140 -23.14 3.50 -23.03
N ALA A 141 -23.01 4.33 -21.98
CA ALA A 141 -24.17 4.80 -21.20
C ALA A 141 -25.02 5.84 -21.96
N ILE A 142 -24.45 6.47 -22.99
CA ILE A 142 -25.09 7.54 -23.79
C ILE A 142 -26.14 6.96 -24.76
N THR A 143 -26.01 5.69 -25.13
CA THR A 143 -26.74 5.09 -26.26
C THR A 143 -28.05 4.41 -25.88
N GLU A 144 -28.29 4.07 -24.61
CA GLU A 144 -29.47 3.27 -24.22
C GLU A 144 -30.74 4.10 -23.99
N ASN A 145 -30.64 5.42 -23.77
CA ASN A 145 -31.82 6.25 -23.47
C ASN A 145 -31.87 7.51 -24.33
N LYS A 146 -32.78 7.53 -25.32
CA LYS A 146 -32.99 8.62 -26.30
C LYS A 146 -33.19 10.00 -25.68
N ARG A 147 -33.57 10.11 -24.40
CA ARG A 147 -33.79 11.39 -23.70
C ARG A 147 -32.63 11.82 -22.79
N LEU A 148 -31.68 10.93 -22.53
CA LEU A 148 -30.52 11.22 -21.67
C LEU A 148 -29.21 11.34 -22.45
N GLY A 149 -29.17 10.89 -23.70
CA GLY A 149 -27.97 10.93 -24.56
C GLY A 149 -27.36 12.33 -24.68
N ASP A 150 -28.17 13.35 -24.98
CA ASP A 150 -27.66 14.72 -25.15
C ASP A 150 -27.11 15.31 -23.85
N VAL A 151 -27.76 15.04 -22.72
CA VAL A 151 -27.32 15.49 -21.40
C VAL A 151 -26.01 14.79 -21.00
N LEU A 152 -25.91 13.48 -21.25
CA LEU A 152 -24.70 12.70 -20.97
C LEU A 152 -23.54 13.09 -21.91
N ALA A 153 -23.82 13.41 -23.18
CA ALA A 153 -22.84 13.93 -24.12
C ALA A 153 -22.30 15.30 -23.68
N TYR A 154 -23.18 16.21 -23.25
CA TYR A 154 -22.79 17.50 -22.67
C TYR A 154 -21.94 17.33 -21.39
N ILE A 155 -22.32 16.41 -20.48
CA ILE A 155 -21.53 16.13 -19.27
C ILE A 155 -20.15 15.58 -19.64
N LYS A 156 -20.06 14.67 -20.62
CA LYS A 156 -18.80 14.11 -21.10
C LYS A 156 -17.88 15.20 -21.66
N GLU A 157 -18.40 16.07 -22.54
CA GLU A 157 -17.62 17.18 -23.11
C GLU A 157 -17.06 18.10 -22.01
N ARG A 158 -17.89 18.42 -21.00
CA ARG A 158 -17.44 19.19 -19.83
C ARG A 158 -16.38 18.46 -18.99
N GLN A 159 -16.47 17.15 -18.85
CA GLN A 159 -15.47 16.34 -18.14
C GLN A 159 -14.15 16.23 -18.91
N GLU A 160 -14.18 16.21 -20.24
CA GLU A 160 -12.98 16.20 -21.09
C GLU A 160 -12.25 17.54 -21.10
N GLN A 161 -12.98 18.65 -21.03
CA GLN A 161 -12.42 19.99 -20.89
C GLN A 161 -11.82 20.26 -19.50
N GLN A 162 -12.21 19.50 -18.47
CA GLN A 162 -11.61 19.58 -17.15
C GLN A 162 -10.29 18.81 -17.11
N THR A 163 -9.19 19.55 -16.99
CA THR A 163 -7.88 18.97 -16.65
C THR A 163 -7.96 18.26 -15.30
N GLN A 164 -7.40 17.05 -15.21
CA GLN A 164 -7.38 16.30 -13.96
C GLN A 164 -6.69 17.14 -12.87
N PRO A 165 -7.35 17.37 -11.72
CA PRO A 165 -6.74 18.13 -10.65
C PRO A 165 -5.53 17.36 -10.10
N ALA A 166 -4.35 17.98 -10.15
CA ALA A 166 -3.15 17.40 -9.58
C ALA A 166 -3.36 17.11 -8.09
N VAL A 167 -3.22 15.84 -7.70
CA VAL A 167 -3.43 15.39 -6.32
C VAL A 167 -2.24 15.84 -5.48
N LYS A 168 -2.39 17.00 -4.85
CA LYS A 168 -1.39 17.52 -3.90
C LYS A 168 -1.37 16.65 -2.64
N THR A 169 -0.19 16.19 -2.25
CA THR A 169 0.11 15.62 -0.94
C THR A 169 -0.21 16.62 0.18
N ASN A 170 -0.41 16.16 1.41
CA ASN A 170 -0.65 17.06 2.55
C ASN A 170 0.50 18.06 2.74
N SER A 171 1.74 17.67 2.46
CA SER A 171 2.90 18.56 2.45
C SER A 171 2.77 19.68 1.41
N GLU A 172 2.37 19.36 0.19
CA GLU A 172 2.18 20.35 -0.87
C GLU A 172 0.98 21.27 -0.59
N LYS A 173 -0.11 20.72 -0.03
CA LYS A 173 -1.30 21.51 0.38
C LYS A 173 -0.95 22.51 1.48
N ASN A 174 -0.14 22.10 2.45
CA ASN A 174 0.28 22.93 3.56
C ASN A 174 1.44 23.88 3.20
N GLY A 175 1.86 23.91 1.93
CA GLY A 175 2.95 24.77 1.46
C GLY A 175 4.31 24.41 2.08
N TYR A 176 4.50 23.16 2.49
CA TYR A 176 5.77 22.69 3.05
C TYR A 176 6.88 22.86 2.02
N LYS A 177 7.79 23.79 2.27
CA LYS A 177 9.04 23.91 1.52
C LYS A 177 10.09 23.06 2.23
N PRO A 178 10.58 21.97 1.62
CA PRO A 178 11.67 21.21 2.21
C PRO A 178 12.84 22.15 2.40
N ARG A 179 13.27 22.31 3.66
CA ARG A 179 14.55 22.97 3.93
C ARG A 179 15.60 22.03 3.38
N GLY A 180 16.37 22.48 2.39
CA GLY A 180 17.48 21.70 1.84
C GLY A 180 18.26 21.06 2.98
N ARG A 181 18.58 19.77 2.82
CA ARG A 181 19.31 19.00 3.82
C ARG A 181 20.56 19.80 4.18
N LYS A 182 20.60 20.40 5.39
CA LYS A 182 21.87 20.93 5.91
C LYS A 182 22.86 19.78 5.80
N PRO A 183 24.10 19.99 5.32
CA PRO A 183 25.11 18.93 5.31
C PRO A 183 25.29 18.50 6.76
N GLY A 184 24.59 17.45 7.14
CA GLY A 184 24.77 16.79 8.42
C GLY A 184 26.16 16.18 8.40
N LYS A 185 26.77 16.08 9.58
CA LYS A 185 28.14 15.62 9.82
C LYS A 185 28.43 14.15 9.44
N ARG A 186 27.63 13.57 8.56
CA ARG A 186 27.84 12.26 7.92
C ARG A 186 27.81 12.49 6.42
N THR A 187 28.99 12.69 5.86
CA THR A 187 29.26 12.52 4.43
C THR A 187 28.68 11.17 4.01
N ASP A 188 27.80 11.20 3.02
CA ASP A 188 27.28 10.01 2.37
C ASP A 188 28.43 9.39 1.57
N PHE A 189 29.20 8.50 2.20
CA PHE A 189 30.41 7.90 1.62
C PHE A 189 30.15 7.17 0.30
N MET A 190 28.89 6.86 -0.02
CA MET A 190 28.49 6.22 -1.27
C MET A 190 28.53 7.18 -2.47
N ASN A 191 28.49 8.49 -2.24
CA ASN A 191 28.66 9.52 -3.26
C ASN A 191 30.08 10.11 -3.25
N ASP A 192 30.99 9.52 -2.47
CA ASP A 192 32.40 9.92 -2.45
C ASP A 192 33.07 9.43 -3.75
N PRO A 193 33.69 10.33 -4.54
CA PRO A 193 34.36 9.97 -5.80
C PRO A 193 35.39 8.84 -5.62
N VAL A 194 36.07 8.79 -4.46
CA VAL A 194 37.08 7.77 -4.15
C VAL A 194 36.43 6.40 -3.96
N VAL A 195 35.26 6.36 -3.33
CA VAL A 195 34.51 5.10 -3.09
C VAL A 195 33.90 4.58 -4.39
N ILE A 196 33.39 5.47 -5.24
CA ILE A 196 32.86 5.14 -6.57
C ILE A 196 33.95 4.50 -7.44
N ALA A 197 35.10 5.16 -7.57
CA ALA A 197 36.22 4.64 -8.37
C ALA A 197 36.70 3.27 -7.89
N ARG A 198 36.76 3.06 -6.57
CA ARG A 198 37.16 1.77 -5.97
C ARG A 198 36.14 0.66 -6.24
N ARG A 199 34.85 1.01 -6.33
CA ARG A 199 33.76 0.09 -6.64
C ARG A 199 33.76 -0.29 -8.13
N GLU A 200 33.93 0.68 -9.02
CA GLU A 200 34.09 0.43 -10.46
C GLU A 200 35.27 -0.50 -10.75
N GLN A 201 36.40 -0.29 -10.06
CA GLN A 201 37.59 -1.14 -10.18
C GLN A 201 37.39 -2.56 -9.61
N ALA A 202 36.50 -2.73 -8.63
CA ALA A 202 36.15 -4.04 -8.09
C ALA A 202 35.18 -4.80 -9.01
N LEU A 203 34.24 -4.10 -9.63
CA LEU A 203 33.30 -4.66 -10.61
C LEU A 203 34.04 -5.10 -11.89
N SER A 204 34.97 -4.28 -12.41
CA SER A 204 35.76 -4.65 -13.59
C SER A 204 36.68 -5.86 -13.38
N ARG A 205 37.09 -6.13 -12.12
CA ARG A 205 37.85 -7.34 -11.77
C ARG A 205 36.98 -8.60 -11.70
N LEU A 206 35.69 -8.46 -11.46
CA LEU A 206 34.74 -9.57 -11.48
C LEU A 206 34.41 -9.94 -12.94
N ASP A 207 34.20 -8.94 -13.79
CA ASP A 207 33.96 -9.15 -15.24
C ASP A 207 35.17 -9.73 -15.98
N ALA A 208 36.40 -9.51 -15.47
CA ALA A 208 37.63 -10.07 -16.03
C ALA A 208 37.99 -11.47 -15.47
N ALA A 209 37.21 -11.99 -14.50
CA ALA A 209 37.41 -13.29 -13.88
C ALA A 209 36.36 -14.34 -14.30
N GLU A 210 35.38 -13.95 -15.11
CA GLU A 210 34.56 -14.84 -15.96
C GLU A 210 35.24 -15.09 -17.31
#